data_AF-A0A521TY34-F1
#
_entry.id   AF-A0A521TY34-F1
#
_cell.length_a   1.000
_cell.length_b   1.000
_cell.length_c   1.000
_cell.angle_alpha   90.00
_cell.angle_beta   90.00
_cell.angle_gamma   90.00
#
_symmetry.space_group_name_H-M   'P 1'
#
loop_
_entity.id
_entity.type
_entity.pdbx_description
1 polymer ?
#
loop_
_entity_poly.entity_id
_entity_poly.type
_entity_poly.pdbx_seq_one_letter_code
_entity_poly.pdbx_strand_id
1 'polypeptide(L)'
;MALGILLVAHDLGRHLVMPDTWVVALISAIVGGIAGSGLMMLWDWFKHETETARSDRAVLAAIEEDVATNLDVLRSQIEYLEQELGQVNERVADPGLRLPITELVPWTWELVRLRPPAAISDDPELLRSMSRVVGLTRQVNELARTHSNFKIMHRHLITEYPQELRALDETMLAPIGLLRDSVTGLGQSISRIAGTYRTTTLDV
;
A
#
# COMPACT_ATOMS: atom_id res chain seq x y z
N MET A 1 19.16 -21.71 57.46
CA MET A 1 20.03 -21.32 56.33
C MET A 1 20.24 -19.81 56.18
N ALA A 2 19.35 -18.94 56.69
CA ALA A 2 19.54 -17.48 56.60
C ALA A 2 20.63 -16.90 57.53
N LEU A 3 20.99 -17.58 58.61
CA LEU A 3 22.03 -17.11 59.56
C LEU A 3 23.48 -17.37 59.11
N GLY A 4 23.70 -18.25 58.13
CA GLY A 4 25.05 -18.53 57.60
C GLY A 4 25.58 -17.47 56.64
N ILE A 5 24.70 -16.81 55.88
CA ILE A 5 25.09 -15.82 54.86
C ILE A 5 25.49 -14.48 55.50
N LEU A 6 24.90 -14.13 56.65
CA LEU A 6 25.19 -12.88 57.36
C LEU A 6 26.54 -12.89 58.09
N LEU A 7 27.02 -14.06 58.53
CA LEU A 7 28.32 -14.19 59.20
C LEU A 7 29.50 -14.13 58.22
N VAL A 8 29.32 -14.61 56.98
CA VAL A 8 30.36 -14.52 55.93
C VAL A 8 30.50 -13.08 55.40
N ALA A 9 29.40 -12.31 55.30
CA ALA A 9 29.46 -10.91 54.87
C ALA A 9 30.15 -10.00 55.89
N HIS A 10 30.08 -10.32 57.19
CA HIS A 10 30.65 -9.48 58.25
C HIS A 10 32.17 -9.71 58.45
N ASP A 11 32.69 -10.90 58.15
CA ASP A 11 34.12 -11.20 58.29
C ASP A 11 34.94 -10.70 57.08
N LEU A 12 34.34 -10.65 55.89
CA LEU A 12 34.99 -10.07 54.70
C LEU A 12 35.22 -8.55 54.81
N GLY A 13 34.44 -7.83 55.63
CA GLY A 13 34.53 -6.38 55.76
C GLY A 13 35.72 -5.86 56.57
N ARG A 14 36.43 -6.72 57.33
CA ARG A 14 37.45 -6.28 58.30
C ARG A 14 38.89 -6.36 57.80
N HIS A 15 39.14 -7.02 56.67
CA HIS A 15 40.50 -7.18 56.11
C HIS A 15 40.68 -6.58 54.71
N LEU A 16 39.64 -5.98 54.13
CA LEU A 16 39.76 -5.24 52.88
C LEU A 16 40.07 -3.78 53.18
N VAL A 17 41.37 -3.46 53.35
CA VAL A 17 41.86 -2.14 52.93
C VAL A 17 41.61 -2.10 51.43
N MET A 18 40.44 -1.60 51.02
CA MET A 18 40.09 -1.57 49.61
C MET A 18 41.06 -0.61 48.91
N PRO A 19 41.91 -1.10 47.99
CA PRO A 19 42.75 -0.20 47.22
C PRO A 19 41.86 0.72 46.39
N ASP A 20 42.27 1.99 46.24
CA ASP A 20 41.53 3.03 45.49
C ASP A 20 41.12 2.60 44.07
N THR A 21 41.74 1.54 43.54
CA THR A 21 41.47 0.92 42.24
C THR A 21 40.07 0.32 42.10
N TRP A 22 39.42 -0.14 43.18
CA TRP A 22 38.10 -0.77 43.07
C TRP A 22 36.99 0.25 42.76
N VAL A 23 37.08 1.45 43.34
CA VAL A 23 36.14 2.54 43.06
C VAL A 23 36.25 2.99 41.60
N VAL A 24 37.49 3.09 41.08
CA VAL A 24 37.73 3.41 39.66
C VAL A 24 37.16 2.33 38.73
N ALA A 25 37.35 1.05 39.07
CA ALA A 25 36.80 -0.06 38.29
C ALA A 25 35.26 -0.05 38.28
N LEU A 26 34.63 0.22 39.43
CA LEU A 26 33.17 0.31 39.55
C LEU A 26 32.61 1.49 38.73
N ILE A 27 33.20 2.68 38.87
CA ILE A 27 32.77 3.87 38.10
C ILE A 27 32.97 3.62 36.60
N SER A 28 34.09 3.03 36.19
CA SER A 28 34.35 2.69 34.79
C SER A 28 33.33 1.69 34.24
N ALA A 29 32.93 0.69 35.04
CA ALA A 29 31.90 -0.26 34.66
C ALA A 29 30.53 0.41 34.50
N ILE A 30 30.16 1.33 35.41
CA ILE A 30 28.89 2.08 35.32
C ILE A 30 28.90 3.00 34.09
N VAL A 31 29.96 3.78 33.90
CA VAL A 31 30.10 4.69 32.75
C VAL A 31 30.10 3.90 31.45
N GLY A 32 30.81 2.77 31.39
CA GLY A 32 30.82 1.87 30.24
C GLY A 32 29.43 1.27 29.97
N GLY A 33 28.69 0.89 31.01
CA GLY A 33 27.30 0.42 30.90
C GLY A 33 26.38 1.49 30.32
N ILE A 34 26.40 2.71 30.86
CA ILE A 34 25.58 3.83 30.38
C ILE A 34 25.93 4.19 28.92
N ALA A 35 27.23 4.27 28.60
CA ALA A 35 27.68 4.55 27.24
C ALA A 35 27.25 3.45 26.25
N GLY A 36 27.39 2.18 26.64
CA GLY A 36 26.97 1.04 25.83
C GLY A 36 25.46 1.02 25.58
N SER A 37 24.65 1.26 26.62
CA SER A 37 23.19 1.37 26.48
C SER A 37 22.79 2.56 25.62
N GLY A 38 23.44 3.71 25.77
CA GLY A 38 23.19 4.89 24.94
C GLY A 38 23.50 4.62 23.46
N LEU A 39 24.61 3.96 23.16
CA LEU A 39 24.97 3.58 21.80
C LEU A 39 23.97 2.59 21.20
N MET A 40 23.49 1.62 21.98
CA MET A 40 22.49 0.65 21.52
C MET A 40 21.14 1.33 21.23
N MET A 41 20.70 2.27 22.07
CA MET A 41 19.50 3.07 21.82
C MET A 41 19.62 3.92 20.55
N LEU A 42 20.78 4.54 20.33
CA LEU A 42 21.04 5.33 19.13
C LEU A 42 21.04 4.44 17.87
N TRP A 43 21.66 3.28 17.95
CA TRP A 43 21.65 2.29 16.87
C TRP A 43 20.24 1.80 16.54
N ASP A 44 19.45 1.46 17.55
CA ASP A 44 18.06 1.01 17.37
C ASP A 44 17.20 2.12 16.76
N TRP A 45 17.42 3.39 17.12
CA TRP A 45 16.78 4.52 16.47
C TRP A 45 17.15 4.60 14.99
N PHE A 46 18.44 4.66 14.65
CA PHE A 46 18.88 4.72 13.25
C PHE A 46 18.35 3.54 12.41
N LYS A 47 18.36 2.34 12.98
CA LYS A 47 17.79 1.15 12.36
C LYS A 47 16.27 1.29 12.13
N HIS A 48 15.54 1.80 13.11
CA HIS A 48 14.10 2.00 13.01
C HIS A 48 13.72 3.01 11.92
N GLU A 49 14.47 4.11 11.79
CA GLU A 49 14.24 5.11 10.74
C GLU A 49 14.51 4.54 9.35
N THR A 50 15.62 3.83 9.17
CA THR A 50 15.98 3.23 7.88
C THR A 50 15.01 2.13 7.44
N GLU A 51 14.58 1.27 8.37
CA GLU A 51 13.57 0.24 8.11
C GLU A 51 12.21 0.86 7.78
N THR A 52 11.82 1.94 8.47
CA THR A 52 10.57 2.66 8.19
C THR A 52 10.60 3.33 6.83
N ALA A 53 11.67 4.05 6.49
CA ALA A 53 11.80 4.67 5.17
C ALA A 53 11.79 3.64 4.03
N ARG A 54 12.42 2.48 4.24
CA ARG A 54 12.41 1.39 3.25
C ARG A 54 11.01 0.79 3.11
N SER A 55 10.30 0.57 4.22
CA SER A 55 8.93 0.09 4.22
C SER A 55 7.99 1.05 3.50
N ASP A 56 8.07 2.35 3.81
CA ASP A 56 7.26 3.40 3.18
C ASP A 56 7.46 3.44 1.67
N ARG A 57 8.71 3.35 1.21
CA ARG A 57 9.01 3.28 -0.23
C ARG A 57 8.45 2.05 -0.90
N ALA A 58 8.51 0.89 -0.24
CA ALA A 58 7.96 -0.34 -0.80
C ALA A 58 6.44 -0.24 -0.95
N VAL A 59 5.74 0.35 0.04
CA VAL A 59 4.30 0.59 -0.04
C VAL A 59 3.96 1.59 -1.14
N LEU A 60 4.69 2.71 -1.23
CA LEU A 60 4.49 3.70 -2.29
C LEU A 60 4.72 3.11 -3.69
N ALA A 61 5.78 2.33 -3.88
CA ALA A 61 6.06 1.66 -5.13
C ALA A 61 4.96 0.67 -5.54
N ALA A 62 4.42 -0.09 -4.57
CA ALA A 62 3.30 -1.00 -4.83
C ALA A 62 2.03 -0.23 -5.24
N ILE A 63 1.75 0.92 -4.61
CA ILE A 63 0.62 1.79 -5.02
C ILE A 63 0.85 2.34 -6.44
N GLU A 64 2.07 2.77 -6.78
CA GLU A 64 2.41 3.25 -8.12
C GLU A 64 2.18 2.16 -9.18
N GLU A 65 2.60 0.92 -8.90
CA GLU A 65 2.39 -0.24 -9.77
C GLU A 65 0.91 -0.58 -9.95
N ASP A 66 0.12 -0.57 -8.87
CA ASP A 66 -1.33 -0.78 -8.92
C ASP A 66 -2.04 0.30 -9.75
N VAL A 67 -1.67 1.57 -9.55
CA VAL A 67 -2.22 2.68 -10.33
C VAL A 67 -1.93 2.48 -11.81
N ALA A 68 -0.68 2.19 -12.18
CA ALA A 68 -0.28 1.99 -13.56
C ALA A 68 -1.04 0.81 -14.20
N THR A 69 -1.07 -0.34 -13.51
CA THR A 69 -1.75 -1.54 -13.97
C THR A 69 -3.25 -1.31 -14.16
N ASN A 70 -3.91 -0.67 -13.19
CA ASN A 70 -5.33 -0.39 -13.30
C ASN A 70 -5.65 0.65 -14.38
N LEU A 71 -4.78 1.65 -14.61
CA LEU A 71 -4.97 2.58 -15.74
C LEU A 71 -4.88 1.86 -17.09
N ASP A 72 -3.95 0.91 -17.24
CA ASP A 72 -3.83 0.10 -18.46
C ASP A 72 -5.08 -0.77 -18.69
N VAL A 73 -5.60 -1.40 -17.63
CA VAL A 73 -6.86 -2.15 -17.70
C VAL A 73 -8.01 -1.22 -18.06
N LEU A 74 -8.17 -0.07 -17.40
CA LEU A 74 -9.27 0.87 -17.68
C LEU A 74 -9.23 1.40 -19.12
N ARG A 75 -8.04 1.71 -19.64
CA ARG A 75 -7.86 2.13 -21.02
C ARG A 75 -8.32 1.05 -22.00
N SER A 76 -7.84 -0.18 -21.83
CA SER A 76 -8.22 -1.29 -22.70
C SER A 76 -9.72 -1.62 -22.62
N GLN A 77 -10.34 -1.48 -21.45
CA GLN A 77 -11.79 -1.62 -21.28
C GLN A 77 -12.59 -0.54 -22.01
N ILE A 78 -12.17 0.73 -21.93
CA ILE A 78 -12.83 1.83 -22.65
C ILE A 78 -12.73 1.59 -24.15
N GLU A 79 -11.53 1.31 -24.66
CA GLU A 79 -11.29 1.02 -26.08
C GLU A 79 -12.15 -0.16 -26.56
N TYR A 80 -12.27 -1.20 -25.73
CA TYR A 80 -13.11 -2.36 -26.00
C TYR A 80 -14.60 -2.01 -26.07
N LEU A 81 -15.13 -1.28 -25.09
CA LEU A 81 -16.54 -0.87 -25.05
C LEU A 81 -16.89 0.06 -26.21
N GLU A 82 -16.00 0.99 -26.57
CA GLU A 82 -16.19 1.88 -27.72
C GLU A 82 -16.20 1.10 -29.04
N GLN A 83 -15.34 0.09 -29.20
CA GLN A 83 -15.37 -0.80 -30.35
C GLN A 83 -16.66 -1.62 -30.40
N GLU A 84 -17.10 -2.18 -29.27
CA GLU A 84 -18.35 -2.94 -29.18
C GLU A 84 -19.55 -2.07 -29.57
N LEU A 85 -19.65 -0.86 -29.03
CA LEU A 85 -20.68 0.12 -29.40
C LEU A 85 -20.66 0.48 -30.89
N GLY A 86 -19.47 0.61 -31.49
CA GLY A 86 -19.32 0.84 -32.93
C GLY A 86 -19.92 -0.30 -33.77
N GLN A 87 -19.64 -1.55 -33.40
CA GLN A 87 -20.13 -2.72 -34.14
C GLN A 87 -21.62 -2.97 -33.95
N VAL A 88 -22.14 -2.71 -32.75
CA VAL A 88 -23.58 -2.80 -32.46
C VAL A 88 -24.36 -1.83 -33.37
N ASN A 89 -23.81 -0.64 -33.64
CA ASN A 89 -24.41 0.31 -34.58
C ASN A 89 -24.39 -0.19 -36.03
N GLU A 90 -23.32 -0.86 -36.45
CA GLU A 90 -23.15 -1.37 -37.81
C GLU A 90 -23.86 -2.71 -38.05
N ARG A 91 -24.45 -3.33 -37.01
CA ARG A 91 -25.04 -4.68 -37.01
C ARG A 91 -24.06 -5.76 -37.49
N VAL A 92 -22.75 -5.51 -37.39
CA VAL A 92 -21.72 -6.48 -37.71
C VAL A 92 -21.59 -7.38 -36.49
N ALA A 93 -22.26 -8.53 -36.53
CA ALA A 93 -22.16 -9.53 -35.48
C ALA A 93 -20.81 -10.26 -35.60
N ASP A 94 -19.72 -9.63 -35.16
CA ASP A 94 -18.43 -10.31 -35.04
C ASP A 94 -18.46 -11.24 -33.80
N PRO A 95 -18.38 -12.57 -33.97
CA PRO A 95 -18.30 -13.50 -32.85
C PRO A 95 -17.05 -13.30 -31.97
N GLY A 96 -16.03 -12.58 -32.44
CA GLY A 96 -14.80 -12.26 -31.73
C GLY A 96 -14.94 -11.24 -30.61
N LEU A 97 -15.92 -10.32 -30.65
CA LEU A 97 -16.10 -9.28 -29.61
C LEU A 97 -16.80 -9.77 -28.34
N ARG A 98 -16.85 -11.08 -28.11
CA ARG A 98 -17.54 -11.70 -26.97
C ARG A 98 -16.65 -11.91 -25.75
N LEU A 99 -15.45 -11.33 -25.73
CA LEU A 99 -14.53 -11.50 -24.62
C LEU A 99 -15.09 -10.80 -23.36
N PRO A 100 -15.03 -11.46 -22.19
CA PRO A 100 -15.48 -10.84 -20.94
C PRO A 100 -14.59 -9.65 -20.60
N ILE A 101 -15.19 -8.62 -20.00
CA ILE A 101 -14.45 -7.47 -19.48
C ILE A 101 -13.54 -7.97 -18.35
N THR A 102 -12.24 -7.67 -18.45
CA THR A 102 -11.25 -8.11 -17.46
C THR A 102 -11.44 -7.34 -16.16
N GLU A 103 -11.48 -8.00 -15.01
CA GLU A 103 -11.60 -7.29 -13.71
C GLU A 103 -10.34 -6.45 -13.40
N LEU A 104 -10.53 -5.35 -12.68
CA LEU A 104 -9.44 -4.52 -12.18
C LEU A 104 -8.68 -5.25 -11.07
N VAL A 105 -7.37 -4.98 -10.98
CA VAL A 105 -6.49 -5.58 -9.99
C VAL A 105 -6.89 -5.11 -8.58
N PRO A 106 -6.93 -6.02 -7.59
CA PRO A 106 -7.16 -5.64 -6.20
C PRO A 106 -6.12 -4.62 -5.73
N TRP A 107 -6.59 -3.50 -5.19
CA TRP A 107 -5.72 -2.47 -4.66
C TRP A 107 -4.95 -2.94 -3.43
N THR A 108 -3.69 -2.52 -3.35
CA THR A 108 -2.79 -2.63 -2.19
C THR A 108 -3.24 -1.78 -0.98
N TRP A 109 -4.50 -1.33 -1.00
CA TRP A 109 -5.15 -0.57 0.08
C TRP A 109 -5.05 -1.26 1.44
N GLU A 110 -5.11 -2.58 1.49
CA GLU A 110 -4.97 -3.30 2.76
C GLU A 110 -3.56 -3.11 3.38
N LEU A 111 -2.50 -3.02 2.57
CA LEU A 111 -1.16 -2.69 3.10
C LEU A 111 -1.13 -1.26 3.66
N VAL A 112 -1.79 -0.32 2.97
CA VAL A 112 -1.88 1.08 3.40
C VAL A 112 -2.65 1.22 4.71
N ARG A 113 -3.69 0.41 4.93
CA ARG A 113 -4.45 0.41 6.20
C ARG A 113 -3.65 -0.18 7.36
N LEU A 114 -2.83 -1.20 7.09
CA LEU A 114 -2.02 -1.85 8.12
C LEU A 114 -0.88 -0.94 8.60
N ARG A 115 -0.22 -0.26 7.66
CA ARG A 115 0.89 0.66 7.96
C ARG A 115 0.92 1.78 6.90
N PRO A 116 0.16 2.87 7.09
CA PRO A 116 0.16 3.97 6.15
C PRO A 116 1.54 4.66 6.19
N PRO A 117 2.18 4.91 5.03
CA PRO A 117 3.36 5.76 4.97
C PRO A 117 3.07 7.12 5.61
N ALA A 118 4.04 7.70 6.31
CA ALA A 118 3.82 8.95 7.05
C ALA A 118 3.23 10.05 6.16
N ALA A 119 3.77 10.22 4.95
CA ALA A 119 3.27 11.22 4.00
C ALA A 119 1.84 10.98 3.49
N ILE A 120 1.34 9.74 3.54
CA ILE A 120 -0.07 9.45 3.24
C ILE A 120 -0.92 9.69 4.48
N SER A 121 -0.43 9.28 5.66
CA SER A 121 -1.13 9.47 6.94
C SER A 121 -1.39 10.95 7.25
N ASP A 122 -0.45 11.82 6.86
CA ASP A 122 -0.51 13.26 7.09
C ASP A 122 -1.39 14.02 6.08
N ASP A 123 -1.90 13.33 5.04
CA ASP A 123 -2.78 13.89 4.01
C ASP A 123 -4.17 13.24 4.04
N PRO A 124 -5.13 13.82 4.78
CA PRO A 124 -6.50 13.31 4.85
C PRO A 124 -7.22 13.31 3.51
N GLU A 125 -6.86 14.20 2.57
CA GLU A 125 -7.50 14.27 1.26
C GLU A 125 -7.05 13.12 0.39
N LEU A 126 -5.77 12.76 0.44
CA LEU A 126 -5.23 11.59 -0.22
C LEU A 126 -5.89 10.30 0.28
N LEU A 127 -6.03 10.13 1.60
CA LEU A 127 -6.72 8.98 2.18
C LEU A 127 -8.18 8.87 1.71
N ARG A 128 -8.90 10.00 1.62
CA ARG A 128 -10.26 10.04 1.06
C ARG A 128 -10.27 9.68 -0.42
N SER A 129 -9.30 10.17 -1.19
CA SER A 129 -9.15 9.85 -2.61
C SER A 129 -8.91 8.36 -2.82
N MET A 130 -8.00 7.75 -2.05
CA MET A 130 -7.74 6.31 -2.08
C MET A 130 -8.99 5.50 -1.73
N SER A 131 -9.69 5.87 -0.65
CA SER A 131 -10.93 5.21 -0.26
C SER A 131 -12.02 5.31 -1.34
N ARG A 132 -12.13 6.47 -2.01
CA ARG A 132 -13.05 6.67 -3.14
C ARG A 132 -12.67 5.77 -4.31
N VAL A 133 -11.41 5.73 -4.70
CA VAL A 133 -10.90 4.86 -5.78
C VAL A 133 -11.23 3.40 -5.49
N VAL A 134 -10.97 2.91 -4.28
CA VAL A 134 -11.31 1.53 -3.87
C VAL A 134 -12.81 1.26 -3.98
N GLY A 135 -13.66 2.20 -3.55
CA GLY A 135 -15.11 2.09 -3.67
C GLY A 135 -15.57 2.00 -5.14
N LEU A 136 -15.04 2.88 -5.99
CA LEU A 136 -15.33 2.90 -7.42
C LEU A 136 -14.83 1.66 -8.14
N THR A 137 -13.65 1.14 -7.80
CA THR A 137 -13.13 -0.12 -8.36
C THR A 137 -14.06 -1.29 -8.03
N ARG A 138 -14.54 -1.39 -6.80
CA ARG A 138 -15.52 -2.43 -6.43
C ARG A 138 -16.81 -2.31 -7.25
N GLN A 139 -17.31 -1.08 -7.41
CA GLN A 139 -18.50 -0.82 -8.23
C GLN A 139 -18.29 -1.22 -9.69
N VAL A 140 -17.17 -0.81 -10.31
CA VAL A 140 -16.84 -1.11 -11.70
C VAL A 140 -16.62 -2.61 -11.90
N ASN A 141 -15.93 -3.30 -10.99
CA ASN A 141 -15.75 -4.75 -11.07
C ASN A 141 -17.10 -5.49 -11.01
N GLU A 142 -18.05 -5.02 -10.20
CA GLU A 142 -19.37 -5.66 -10.14
C GLU A 142 -20.21 -5.40 -11.40
N LEU A 143 -20.10 -4.21 -11.99
CA LEU A 143 -20.66 -3.94 -13.31
C LEU A 143 -20.02 -4.82 -14.40
N ALA A 144 -18.69 -4.99 -14.38
CA ALA A 144 -17.97 -5.84 -15.32
C ALA A 144 -18.39 -7.31 -15.22
N ARG A 145 -18.61 -7.81 -14.00
CA ARG A 145 -19.17 -9.15 -13.77
C ARG A 145 -20.60 -9.26 -14.27
N THR A 146 -21.44 -8.28 -14.00
CA THR A 146 -22.84 -8.25 -14.45
C THR A 146 -22.91 -8.25 -15.98
N HIS A 147 -22.07 -7.44 -16.63
CA HIS A 147 -21.94 -7.39 -18.08
C HIS A 147 -21.43 -8.70 -18.67
N SER A 148 -20.37 -9.26 -18.11
CA SER A 148 -19.84 -10.56 -18.55
C SER A 148 -20.88 -11.67 -18.39
N ASN A 149 -21.60 -11.71 -17.27
CA ASN A 149 -22.68 -12.65 -17.02
C ASN A 149 -23.82 -12.49 -18.04
N PHE A 150 -24.22 -11.25 -18.33
CA PHE A 150 -25.22 -10.97 -19.37
C PHE A 150 -24.78 -11.55 -20.72
N LYS A 151 -23.54 -11.30 -21.15
CA LYS A 151 -23.02 -11.80 -22.43
C LYS A 151 -22.92 -13.33 -22.48
N ILE A 152 -22.57 -13.97 -21.37
CA ILE A 152 -22.50 -15.42 -21.26
C ILE A 152 -23.90 -16.04 -21.34
N MET A 153 -24.85 -15.55 -20.53
CA MET A 153 -26.20 -16.12 -20.45
C MET A 153 -27.04 -15.83 -21.69
N HIS A 154 -26.83 -14.68 -22.31
CA HIS A 154 -27.67 -14.16 -23.39
C HIS A 154 -26.94 -14.13 -24.74
N ARG A 155 -25.98 -15.05 -24.95
CA ARG A 155 -25.16 -15.13 -26.18
C ARG A 155 -25.96 -15.10 -27.49
N HIS A 156 -27.15 -15.68 -27.49
CA HIS A 156 -28.10 -15.72 -28.62
C HIS A 156 -28.92 -14.43 -28.73
N LEU A 157 -29.21 -13.78 -27.61
CA LEU A 157 -29.94 -12.51 -27.57
C LEU A 157 -29.05 -11.34 -28.01
N ILE A 158 -27.73 -11.43 -27.96
CA ILE A 158 -26.84 -10.36 -28.48
C ILE A 158 -27.16 -10.02 -29.95
N THR A 159 -27.51 -11.02 -30.77
CA THR A 159 -27.90 -10.81 -32.16
C THR A 159 -29.35 -10.35 -32.34
N GLU A 160 -30.22 -10.64 -31.37
CA GLU A 160 -31.66 -10.35 -31.45
C GLU A 160 -32.03 -9.01 -30.75
N TYR A 161 -31.25 -8.60 -29.75
CA TYR A 161 -31.48 -7.50 -28.82
C TYR A 161 -30.23 -6.59 -28.70
N PRO A 162 -29.79 -5.97 -29.81
CA PRO A 162 -28.61 -5.11 -29.82
C PRO A 162 -28.79 -3.82 -29.01
N GLN A 163 -30.04 -3.39 -28.77
CA GLN A 163 -30.33 -2.15 -28.04
C GLN A 163 -30.05 -2.29 -26.54
N GLU A 164 -30.33 -3.45 -25.98
CA GLU A 164 -30.11 -3.78 -24.57
C GLU A 164 -28.61 -3.86 -24.25
N LEU A 165 -27.83 -4.48 -25.15
CA LEU A 165 -26.37 -4.52 -25.02
C LEU A 165 -25.78 -3.11 -25.12
N ARG A 166 -26.23 -2.31 -26.10
CA ARG A 166 -25.82 -0.91 -26.23
C ARG A 166 -26.11 -0.10 -24.97
N ALA A 167 -27.31 -0.21 -24.42
CA ALA A 167 -27.70 0.51 -23.21
C ALA A 167 -26.82 0.11 -22.01
N LEU A 168 -26.45 -1.18 -21.92
CA LEU A 168 -25.55 -1.68 -20.90
C LEU A 168 -24.14 -1.10 -21.06
N ASP A 169 -23.57 -1.14 -22.26
CA ASP A 169 -22.24 -0.60 -22.58
C ASP A 169 -22.17 0.91 -22.31
N GLU A 170 -23.18 1.68 -22.74
CA GLU A 170 -23.29 3.11 -22.46
C GLU A 170 -23.36 3.40 -20.95
N THR A 171 -24.07 2.56 -20.19
CA THR A 171 -24.16 2.68 -18.72
C THR A 171 -22.83 2.38 -18.03
N MET A 172 -21.98 1.54 -18.61
CA MET A 172 -20.65 1.20 -18.05
C MET A 172 -19.58 2.26 -18.31
N LEU A 173 -19.66 2.97 -19.43
CA LEU A 173 -18.65 3.97 -19.81
C LEU A 173 -18.52 5.10 -18.77
N ALA A 174 -19.63 5.57 -18.21
CA ALA A 174 -19.61 6.67 -17.24
C ALA A 174 -18.89 6.31 -15.91
N PRO A 175 -19.21 5.19 -15.23
CA PRO A 175 -18.46 4.73 -14.06
C PRO A 175 -16.99 4.44 -14.34
N ILE A 176 -16.67 3.82 -15.49
CA ILE A 176 -15.28 3.51 -15.88
C ILE A 176 -14.49 4.80 -16.11
N GLY A 177 -15.06 5.78 -16.81
CA GLY A 177 -14.45 7.09 -17.01
C GLY A 177 -14.19 7.82 -15.69
N LEU A 178 -15.17 7.84 -14.79
CA LEU A 178 -15.04 8.45 -13.47
C LEU A 178 -13.96 7.77 -12.61
N LEU A 179 -13.86 6.44 -12.70
CA LEU A 179 -12.80 5.68 -12.03
C LEU A 179 -11.43 5.99 -12.64
N ARG A 180 -11.30 6.02 -13.97
CA ARG A 180 -10.04 6.38 -14.66
C ARG A 180 -9.54 7.75 -14.23
N ASP A 181 -10.42 8.74 -14.20
CA ASP A 181 -10.05 10.10 -13.82
C ASP A 181 -9.64 10.17 -12.33
N SER A 182 -10.35 9.42 -11.47
CA SER A 182 -10.00 9.30 -10.05
C SER A 182 -8.65 8.61 -9.82
N VAL A 183 -8.37 7.52 -10.55
CA VAL A 183 -7.10 6.79 -10.50
C VAL A 183 -5.95 7.65 -11.03
N THR A 184 -6.19 8.41 -12.10
CA THR A 184 -5.20 9.35 -12.66
C THR A 184 -4.85 10.42 -11.64
N GLY A 185 -5.86 11.03 -11.00
CA GLY A 185 -5.66 12.01 -9.94
C GLY A 185 -4.90 11.43 -8.74
N LEU A 186 -5.22 10.20 -8.34
CA LEU A 186 -4.49 9.49 -7.29
C LEU A 186 -3.01 9.27 -7.68
N GLY A 187 -2.76 8.80 -8.90
CA GLY A 187 -1.41 8.58 -9.42
C GLY A 187 -0.53 9.83 -9.40
N GLN A 188 -1.11 10.98 -9.78
CA GLN A 188 -0.40 12.27 -9.71
C GLN A 188 -0.04 12.67 -8.27
N SER A 189 -0.95 12.46 -7.32
CA SER A 189 -0.69 12.76 -5.91
C SER A 189 0.38 11.83 -5.32
N ILE A 190 0.31 10.53 -5.62
CA ILE A 190 1.31 9.55 -5.17
C ILE A 190 2.69 9.86 -5.76
N SER A 191 2.77 10.16 -7.05
CA SER A 191 4.04 10.50 -7.72
C SER A 191 4.70 11.75 -7.10
N ARG A 192 3.90 12.77 -6.73
CA ARG A 192 4.38 13.96 -6.03
C ARG A 192 5.00 13.63 -4.67
N ILE A 193 4.33 12.77 -3.90
CA ILE A 193 4.81 12.31 -2.59
C ILE A 193 6.07 11.47 -2.75
N ALA A 194 6.06 10.50 -3.66
CA ALA A 194 7.21 9.64 -3.93
C ALA A 194 8.44 10.46 -4.38
N GLY A 195 8.24 11.52 -5.16
CA GLY A 195 9.29 12.47 -5.53
C GLY A 195 9.98 13.10 -4.31
N THR A 196 9.21 13.44 -3.27
CA THR A 196 9.73 14.02 -2.02
C THR A 196 10.58 13.01 -1.24
N TYR A 197 10.18 11.72 -1.22
CA TYR A 197 10.99 10.68 -0.58
C TYR A 197 12.31 10.41 -1.30
N ARG A 198 12.38 10.61 -2.62
CA ARG A 198 13.63 10.42 -3.38
C ARG A 198 14.67 11.49 -3.08
N THR A 199 14.24 12.75 -2.91
CA THR A 199 15.16 13.88 -2.67
C THR A 199 15.78 13.86 -1.27
N THR A 200 15.00 13.54 -0.22
CA THR A 200 15.47 13.62 1.17
C THR A 200 16.53 12.57 1.54
N THR A 201 16.69 11.53 0.72
CA THR A 201 17.62 10.42 1.04
C THR A 201 19.01 10.60 0.44
N LEU A 202 19.22 11.57 -0.44
CA LEU A 202 20.53 11.83 -1.03
C LEU A 202 21.40 12.78 -0.20
N ASP A 203 20.83 13.42 0.83
CA ASP A 203 21.48 14.43 1.67
C ASP A 203 21.94 13.89 3.04
N VAL A 204 21.91 12.57 3.27
CA VAL A 204 22.40 11.89 4.49
C VAL A 204 23.50 10.89 4.14
#